data_AF-A0A1H9PKA1-F1
#
_entry.id   AF-A0A1H9PKA1-F1
#
_cell.length_a   1.000
_cell.length_b   1.000
_cell.length_c   1.000
_cell.angle_alpha   90.00
_cell.angle_beta   90.00
_cell.angle_gamma   90.00
#
_symmetry.space_group_name_H-M   'P 1'
#
loop_
_entity.id
_entity.type
_entity.pdbx_description
1 polymer ?
#
loop_
_entity_poly.entity_id
_entity_poly.type
_entity_poly.pdbx_seq_one_letter_code
_entity_poly.pdbx_strand_id
1 'polypeptide(L)'
;MEKPQSLQSLISSIELNKYGIIRSLMKRRKNHHFFAPRVKKPNNAYFEFTPNSAEWSDNFTIIPFVNNDGFRFDEVMIDLKLKGSINEYNNSGRTFFSEPMDLELTIRAYVEEDGWVSPGNVHFLNTEQRALLEFHKKYELELKRLGLMTIFETEYDGQEAFSFFTRIWKNVDNENSTMVKDTSLDYFHELGEAHRNIMYSVSCANMWGRYTSHFTDNSYRMDSGIVFPHQPTFYDTRHIFYLEAAIEEIYTFYERVAYIAYIFLQPLCFKAGGLSYNKLFEKQTVKELKLKFIGLENNIHFKWFLDRLKKEHKVLSGYRHPLIHYKTANTFIKGSYSASRTRHWLDNAMDGEELTKLHKQMEEILKFVNNEVLACHSAFEQIVLLCESLEIPNDLSEG
;
A
#
# COMPACT_ATOMS: atom_id res chain seq x y z
N MET A 1 1.83 26.23 -35.58
CA MET A 1 2.91 25.46 -34.95
C MET A 1 2.27 24.41 -34.07
N GLU A 2 2.72 23.16 -34.13
CA GLU A 2 2.23 22.11 -33.25
C GLU A 2 2.75 22.36 -31.83
N LYS A 3 1.86 22.35 -30.82
CA LYS A 3 2.25 22.58 -29.42
C LYS A 3 3.09 21.39 -28.92
N PRO A 4 4.16 21.58 -28.12
CA PRO A 4 4.91 20.46 -27.55
C PRO A 4 4.02 19.52 -26.72
N GLN A 5 4.37 18.23 -26.67
CA GLN A 5 3.55 17.17 -26.05
C GLN A 5 3.28 17.40 -24.56
N SER A 6 4.28 17.86 -23.79
CA SER A 6 4.14 18.21 -22.38
C SER A 6 3.16 19.38 -22.16
N LEU A 7 3.21 20.38 -23.03
CA LEU A 7 2.25 21.48 -23.02
C LEU A 7 0.82 21.02 -23.35
N GLN A 8 0.66 20.18 -24.38
CA GLN A 8 -0.64 19.59 -24.73
C GLN A 8 -1.20 18.75 -23.58
N SER A 9 -0.35 18.00 -22.89
CA SER A 9 -0.72 17.16 -21.74
C SER A 9 -1.19 17.99 -20.54
N LEU A 10 -0.51 19.10 -20.25
CA LEU A 10 -0.91 20.04 -19.21
C LEU A 10 -2.29 20.66 -19.50
N ILE A 11 -2.46 21.20 -20.71
CA ILE A 11 -3.72 21.83 -21.15
C ILE A 11 -4.87 20.82 -21.03
N SER A 12 -4.68 19.63 -21.62
CA SER A 12 -5.69 18.56 -21.59
C SER A 12 -6.05 18.16 -20.16
N SER A 13 -5.06 18.02 -19.27
CA SER A 13 -5.30 17.62 -17.87
C SER A 13 -6.11 18.64 -17.08
N ILE A 14 -5.89 19.94 -17.32
CA ILE A 14 -6.61 21.03 -16.66
C ILE A 14 -8.05 21.13 -17.18
N GLU A 15 -8.24 20.98 -18.48
CA GLU A 15 -9.56 21.02 -19.12
C GLU A 15 -10.40 19.78 -18.80
N LEU A 16 -9.82 18.58 -18.83
CA LEU A 16 -10.49 17.31 -18.49
C LEU A 16 -11.06 17.34 -17.07
N ASN A 17 -10.39 18.01 -16.15
CA ASN A 17 -10.83 18.18 -14.77
C ASN A 17 -11.82 19.35 -14.59
N LYS A 18 -12.37 19.90 -15.67
CA LYS A 18 -13.26 21.07 -15.66
C LYS A 18 -12.67 22.22 -14.82
N TYR A 19 -11.35 22.42 -14.92
CA TYR A 19 -10.60 23.43 -14.16
C TYR A 19 -10.67 23.23 -12.63
N GLY A 20 -10.91 22.00 -12.16
CA GLY A 20 -11.11 21.69 -10.73
C GLY A 20 -9.93 22.06 -9.83
N ILE A 21 -8.69 21.91 -10.33
CA ILE A 21 -7.48 22.38 -9.64
C ILE A 21 -7.52 23.90 -9.43
N ILE A 22 -7.94 24.66 -10.45
CA ILE A 22 -8.05 26.12 -10.37
C ILE A 22 -9.15 26.51 -9.37
N ARG A 23 -10.31 25.81 -9.36
CA ARG A 23 -11.34 26.01 -8.32
C ARG A 23 -10.78 25.80 -6.92
N SER A 24 -10.03 24.71 -6.72
CA SER A 24 -9.43 24.37 -5.43
C SER A 24 -8.41 25.42 -4.98
N LEU A 25 -7.59 25.91 -5.90
CA LEU A 25 -6.63 26.98 -5.62
C LEU A 25 -7.33 28.28 -5.22
N MET A 26 -8.39 28.69 -5.91
CA MET A 26 -9.12 29.92 -5.60
C MET A 26 -9.82 29.86 -4.24
N LYS A 27 -10.17 28.66 -3.73
CA LYS A 27 -10.71 28.50 -2.37
C LYS A 27 -9.68 28.73 -1.27
N ARG A 28 -8.38 28.61 -1.54
CA ARG A 28 -7.34 28.75 -0.51
C ARG A 28 -7.26 30.20 -0.05
N ARG A 29 -7.26 30.43 1.26
CA ARG A 29 -7.22 31.77 1.87
C ARG A 29 -6.10 32.67 1.32
N LYS A 30 -4.92 32.09 1.04
CA LYS A 30 -3.78 32.82 0.47
C LYS A 30 -4.07 33.42 -0.92
N ASN A 31 -5.03 32.87 -1.66
CA ASN A 31 -5.41 33.29 -3.01
C ASN A 31 -6.67 34.17 -3.01
N HIS A 32 -7.25 34.47 -1.86
CA HIS A 32 -8.45 35.34 -1.80
C HIS A 32 -8.17 36.76 -2.29
N HIS A 33 -6.90 37.20 -2.28
CA HIS A 33 -6.51 38.52 -2.80
C HIS A 33 -6.91 38.75 -4.27
N PHE A 34 -7.08 37.70 -5.07
CA PHE A 34 -7.53 37.81 -6.47
C PHE A 34 -8.95 38.37 -6.61
N PHE A 35 -9.83 38.12 -5.63
CA PHE A 35 -11.25 38.49 -5.72
C PHE A 35 -11.78 39.23 -4.49
N ALA A 36 -11.00 39.33 -3.41
CA ALA A 36 -11.40 40.02 -2.19
C ALA A 36 -11.89 41.47 -2.39
N PRO A 37 -11.36 42.27 -3.34
CA PRO A 37 -11.91 43.60 -3.62
C PRO A 37 -13.34 43.60 -4.18
N ARG A 38 -13.81 42.47 -4.73
CA ARG A 38 -15.10 42.34 -5.42
C ARG A 38 -16.21 41.72 -4.55
N VAL A 39 -15.88 41.17 -3.39
CA VAL A 39 -16.85 40.46 -2.52
C VAL A 39 -16.72 40.90 -1.07
N LYS A 40 -17.82 40.83 -0.31
CA LYS A 40 -17.83 41.26 1.11
C LYS A 40 -17.21 40.21 2.03
N LYS A 41 -17.45 38.93 1.76
CA LYS A 41 -16.91 37.79 2.53
C LYS A 41 -16.17 36.83 1.60
N PRO A 42 -14.85 37.01 1.41
CA PRO A 42 -14.06 36.15 0.52
C PRO A 42 -14.11 34.65 0.87
N ASN A 43 -14.26 34.32 2.16
CA ASN A 43 -14.41 32.93 2.61
C ASN A 43 -15.67 32.23 2.09
N ASN A 44 -16.68 33.00 1.68
CA ASN A 44 -17.95 32.50 1.16
C ASN A 44 -18.10 32.72 -0.35
N ALA A 45 -17.02 33.11 -1.03
CA ALA A 45 -17.04 33.41 -2.44
C ALA A 45 -16.43 32.26 -3.26
N TYR A 46 -17.05 31.96 -4.40
CA TYR A 46 -16.65 30.89 -5.31
C TYR A 46 -16.63 31.40 -6.74
N PHE A 47 -15.55 31.10 -7.45
CA PHE A 47 -15.46 31.38 -8.87
C PHE A 47 -16.10 30.23 -9.66
N GLU A 48 -17.18 30.54 -10.39
CA GLU A 48 -17.83 29.63 -11.32
C GLU A 48 -17.37 29.91 -12.75
N PHE A 49 -16.68 28.94 -13.34
CA PHE A 49 -16.18 29.03 -14.70
C PHE A 49 -17.31 28.96 -15.73
N THR A 50 -17.25 29.84 -16.73
CA THR A 50 -18.00 29.67 -17.97
C THR A 50 -17.38 28.51 -18.75
N PRO A 51 -18.16 27.49 -19.14
CA PRO A 51 -17.66 26.38 -19.94
C PRO A 51 -16.97 26.87 -21.22
N ASN A 52 -15.87 26.23 -21.62
CA ASN A 52 -15.13 26.51 -22.86
C ASN A 52 -14.63 27.96 -23.01
N SER A 53 -14.35 28.64 -21.89
CA SER A 53 -13.85 30.02 -21.89
C SER A 53 -12.34 30.16 -21.67
N ALA A 54 -11.61 29.04 -21.69
CA ALA A 54 -10.16 29.04 -21.52
C ALA A 54 -9.45 29.58 -22.77
N GLU A 55 -8.68 30.64 -22.56
CA GLU A 55 -7.79 31.22 -23.55
C GLU A 55 -6.36 30.99 -23.06
N TRP A 56 -5.65 30.05 -23.69
CA TRP A 56 -4.26 29.72 -23.36
C TRP A 56 -3.31 30.59 -24.19
N SER A 57 -2.29 31.14 -23.54
CA SER A 57 -1.26 31.91 -24.22
C SER A 57 -0.47 31.05 -25.20
N ASP A 58 -0.11 31.65 -26.34
CA ASP A 58 0.85 31.05 -27.28
C ASP A 58 2.30 31.24 -26.81
N ASN A 59 2.53 32.14 -25.85
CA ASN A 59 3.82 32.32 -25.20
C ASN A 59 3.90 31.38 -23.99
N PHE A 60 4.80 30.40 -24.07
CA PHE A 60 5.06 29.44 -23.01
C PHE A 60 6.56 29.17 -22.90
N THR A 61 6.98 28.68 -21.73
CA THR A 61 8.35 28.20 -21.49
C THR A 61 8.28 26.74 -21.08
N ILE A 62 9.17 25.92 -21.63
CA ILE A 62 9.36 24.52 -21.24
C ILE A 62 10.83 24.35 -20.86
N ILE A 63 11.06 23.89 -19.64
CA ILE A 63 12.41 23.64 -19.11
C ILE A 63 12.48 22.18 -18.68
N PRO A 64 13.27 21.34 -19.37
CA PRO A 64 13.51 19.98 -18.91
C PRO A 64 14.13 19.99 -17.51
N PHE A 65 13.60 19.17 -16.62
CA PHE A 65 13.96 19.07 -15.22
C PHE A 65 14.14 17.61 -14.83
N VAL A 66 15.21 17.30 -14.10
CA VAL A 66 15.40 15.99 -13.48
C VAL A 66 15.45 16.19 -11.99
N ASN A 67 14.56 15.51 -11.25
CA ASN A 67 14.55 15.64 -9.79
C ASN A 67 15.70 14.85 -9.14
N ASN A 68 15.85 14.99 -7.83
CA ASN A 68 16.90 14.30 -7.07
C ASN A 68 16.83 12.77 -7.14
N ASP A 69 15.67 12.22 -7.53
CA ASP A 69 15.42 10.78 -7.63
C ASP A 69 15.59 10.27 -9.08
N GLY A 70 16.02 11.12 -10.01
CA GLY A 70 16.27 10.75 -11.41
C GLY A 70 15.03 10.76 -12.33
N PHE A 71 13.86 11.16 -11.84
CA PHE A 71 12.66 11.30 -12.66
C PHE A 71 12.75 12.53 -13.57
N ARG A 72 12.38 12.35 -14.84
CA ARG A 72 12.39 13.39 -15.87
C ARG A 72 11.02 14.05 -15.98
N PHE A 73 11.02 15.37 -15.97
CA PHE A 73 9.85 16.22 -16.13
C PHE A 73 10.16 17.36 -17.08
N ASP A 74 9.12 17.95 -17.63
CA ASP A 74 9.12 19.26 -18.23
C ASP A 74 8.48 20.25 -17.25
N GLU A 75 9.24 21.26 -16.81
CA GLU A 75 8.67 22.43 -16.16
C GLU A 75 8.04 23.33 -17.23
N VAL A 76 6.71 23.36 -17.26
CA VAL A 76 5.92 24.17 -18.17
C VAL A 76 5.42 25.42 -17.45
N MET A 77 5.70 26.58 -18.04
CA MET A 77 5.16 27.88 -17.63
C MET A 77 4.30 28.46 -18.76
N ILE A 78 3.02 28.72 -18.50
CA ILE A 78 2.08 29.24 -19.49
C ILE A 78 1.00 30.10 -18.83
N ASP A 79 0.59 31.17 -19.50
CA ASP A 79 -0.53 32.01 -19.07
C ASP A 79 -1.88 31.45 -19.54
N LEU A 80 -2.87 31.55 -18.66
CA LEU A 80 -4.25 31.13 -18.90
C LEU A 80 -5.21 32.25 -18.49
N LYS A 81 -6.14 32.56 -19.37
CA LYS A 81 -7.29 33.42 -19.09
C LYS A 81 -8.58 32.60 -19.06
N LEU A 82 -9.40 32.80 -18.03
CA LEU A 82 -10.67 32.12 -17.84
C LEU A 82 -11.78 33.14 -17.59
N LYS A 83 -12.93 32.96 -18.24
CA LYS A 83 -14.13 33.77 -17.97
C LYS A 83 -15.04 33.03 -17.00
N GLY A 84 -15.70 33.77 -16.12
CA GLY A 84 -16.64 33.19 -15.17
C GLY A 84 -17.39 34.24 -14.39
N SER A 85 -18.00 33.82 -13.30
CA SER A 85 -18.62 34.70 -12.30
C SER A 85 -18.09 34.39 -10.91
N ILE A 86 -17.86 35.43 -10.13
CA ILE A 86 -17.64 35.29 -8.70
C ILE A 86 -19.00 35.32 -7.99
N ASN A 87 -19.32 34.27 -7.24
CA ASN A 87 -20.57 34.14 -6.51
C ASN A 87 -20.30 34.15 -5.00
N GLU A 88 -20.97 35.03 -4.27
CA GLU A 88 -20.93 35.06 -2.80
C GLU A 88 -22.21 34.44 -2.22
N TYR A 89 -22.03 33.48 -1.31
CA TYR A 89 -23.13 32.75 -0.69
C TYR A 89 -23.34 33.19 0.76
N ASN A 90 -24.60 33.29 1.17
CA ASN A 90 -24.94 33.52 2.56
C ASN A 90 -24.82 32.23 3.39
N ASN A 91 -25.04 32.32 4.70
CA ASN A 91 -24.96 31.16 5.60
C ASN A 91 -26.00 30.07 5.32
N SER A 92 -27.01 30.36 4.48
CA SER A 92 -28.03 29.40 4.03
C SER A 92 -27.70 28.79 2.65
N GLY A 93 -26.51 29.07 2.10
CA GLY A 93 -26.07 28.57 0.80
C GLY A 93 -26.77 29.21 -0.40
N ARG A 94 -27.47 30.34 -0.22
CA ARG A 94 -28.07 31.09 -1.33
C ARG A 94 -27.10 32.15 -1.83
N THR A 95 -26.90 32.20 -3.15
CA THR A 95 -26.15 33.26 -3.81
C THR A 95 -26.87 34.58 -3.58
N PHE A 96 -26.18 35.57 -3.03
CA PHE A 96 -26.75 36.92 -2.84
C PHE A 96 -25.93 38.00 -3.58
N PHE A 97 -24.79 37.62 -4.14
CA PHE A 97 -23.98 38.44 -5.03
C PHE A 97 -23.40 37.57 -6.13
N SER A 98 -23.45 38.05 -7.37
CA SER A 98 -22.86 37.41 -8.55
C SER A 98 -22.36 38.49 -9.49
N GLU A 99 -21.08 38.45 -9.85
CA GLU A 99 -20.46 39.40 -10.77
C GLU A 99 -19.59 38.66 -11.80
N PRO A 100 -19.69 38.98 -13.10
CA PRO A 100 -18.77 38.44 -14.09
C PRO A 100 -17.34 38.90 -13.82
N MET A 101 -16.39 37.99 -13.98
CA MET A 101 -14.98 38.26 -13.75
C MET A 101 -14.12 37.44 -14.72
N ASP A 102 -13.08 38.09 -15.25
CA ASP A 102 -12.00 37.43 -15.97
C ASP A 102 -10.87 37.13 -14.98
N LEU A 103 -10.44 35.88 -14.96
CA LEU A 103 -9.30 35.42 -14.17
C LEU A 103 -8.12 35.18 -15.10
N GLU A 104 -7.06 35.96 -14.93
CA GLU A 104 -5.79 35.79 -15.62
C GLU A 104 -4.77 35.23 -14.63
N LEU A 105 -4.12 34.13 -15.01
CA LEU A 105 -3.19 33.42 -14.14
C LEU A 105 -2.04 32.78 -14.92
N THR A 106 -0.84 32.86 -14.36
CA THR A 106 0.32 32.12 -14.85
C THR A 106 0.37 30.75 -14.17
N ILE A 107 0.35 29.69 -14.96
CA ILE A 107 0.52 28.32 -14.50
C ILE A 107 1.99 27.96 -14.60
N ARG A 108 2.55 27.47 -13.49
CA ARG A 108 3.85 26.80 -13.46
C ARG A 108 3.63 25.37 -12.97
N ALA A 109 3.89 24.39 -13.82
CA ALA A 109 3.61 22.98 -13.56
C ALA A 109 4.78 22.09 -14.01
N TYR A 110 5.00 20.98 -13.31
CA TYR A 110 5.93 19.93 -13.72
C TYR A 110 5.14 18.81 -14.38
N VAL A 111 5.45 18.48 -15.63
CA VAL A 111 4.75 17.49 -16.47
C VAL A 111 5.70 16.32 -16.73
N GLU A 112 5.31 15.10 -16.37
CA GLU A 112 6.13 13.90 -16.57
C GLU A 112 6.15 13.48 -18.05
N GLU A 113 7.32 13.07 -18.57
CA GLU A 113 7.42 12.48 -19.92
C GLU A 113 6.87 11.03 -19.89
N ASP A 114 5.94 10.72 -20.80
CA ASP A 114 4.96 9.62 -20.77
C ASP A 114 5.42 8.21 -20.31
N GLY A 115 4.51 7.56 -19.56
CA GLY A 115 4.27 6.10 -19.58
C GLY A 115 3.01 5.76 -20.40
N TRP A 116 2.69 4.46 -20.60
CA TRP A 116 1.69 3.85 -21.52
C TRP A 116 0.23 4.39 -21.54
N VAL A 117 -0.07 5.45 -20.81
CA VAL A 117 -1.39 6.09 -20.65
C VAL A 117 -1.37 7.46 -21.32
N SER A 118 -1.54 7.50 -22.64
CA SER A 118 -1.56 8.77 -23.38
C SER A 118 -2.87 9.55 -23.13
N PRO A 119 -2.84 10.91 -23.11
CA PRO A 119 -4.03 11.76 -22.94
C PRO A 119 -5.17 11.47 -23.93
N GLY A 120 -4.84 11.02 -25.15
CA GLY A 120 -5.82 10.66 -26.19
C GLY A 120 -6.69 9.45 -25.83
N ASN A 121 -6.15 8.50 -25.05
CA ASN A 121 -6.90 7.30 -24.66
C ASN A 121 -7.74 7.52 -23.38
N VAL A 122 -7.34 8.45 -22.52
CA VAL A 122 -8.01 8.73 -21.23
C VAL A 122 -9.40 9.36 -21.43
N HIS A 123 -9.64 10.09 -22.52
CA HIS A 123 -10.96 10.68 -22.77
C HIS A 123 -12.05 9.62 -22.98
N PHE A 124 -11.69 8.43 -23.47
CA PHE A 124 -12.61 7.31 -23.70
C PHE A 124 -13.02 6.59 -22.42
N LEU A 125 -12.28 6.84 -21.33
CA LEU A 125 -12.55 6.22 -20.04
C LEU A 125 -13.68 6.96 -19.32
N ASN A 126 -14.59 6.19 -18.72
CA ASN A 126 -15.58 6.72 -17.80
C ASN A 126 -14.94 7.15 -16.46
N THR A 127 -15.74 7.72 -15.56
CA THR A 127 -15.23 8.29 -14.30
C THR A 127 -14.56 7.24 -13.42
N GLU A 128 -15.16 6.04 -13.36
CA GLU A 128 -14.65 4.91 -12.58
C GLU A 128 -13.31 4.40 -13.13
N GLN A 129 -13.20 4.25 -14.45
CA GLN A 129 -11.99 3.81 -15.13
C GLN A 129 -10.85 4.83 -14.96
N ARG A 130 -11.15 6.14 -15.00
CA ARG A 130 -10.16 7.19 -14.72
C ARG A 130 -9.67 7.14 -13.28
N ALA A 131 -10.59 7.00 -12.32
CA ALA A 131 -10.23 6.90 -10.91
C ALA A 131 -9.37 5.65 -10.62
N LEU A 132 -9.70 4.52 -11.25
CA LEU A 132 -8.92 3.29 -11.17
C LEU A 132 -7.51 3.47 -11.75
N LEU A 133 -7.41 4.12 -12.91
CA LEU A 133 -6.14 4.40 -13.56
C LEU A 133 -5.24 5.33 -12.72
N GLU A 134 -5.81 6.40 -12.15
CA GLU A 134 -5.09 7.27 -11.22
C GLU A 134 -4.62 6.53 -9.96
N PHE A 135 -5.45 5.62 -9.45
CA PHE A 135 -5.06 4.76 -8.34
C PHE A 135 -3.88 3.86 -8.72
N HIS A 136 -3.93 3.17 -9.87
CA HIS A 136 -2.83 2.32 -10.33
C HIS A 136 -1.53 3.10 -10.55
N LYS A 137 -1.58 4.30 -11.14
CA LYS A 137 -0.40 5.16 -11.27
C LYS A 137 0.21 5.49 -9.92
N LYS A 138 -0.61 5.86 -8.93
CA LYS A 138 -0.11 6.15 -7.58
C LYS A 138 0.46 4.91 -6.89
N TYR A 139 -0.14 3.74 -7.13
CA TYR A 139 0.35 2.46 -6.63
C TYR A 139 1.71 2.09 -7.24
N GLU A 140 1.87 2.22 -8.56
CA GLU A 140 3.15 1.99 -9.23
C GLU A 140 4.24 2.96 -8.76
N LEU A 141 3.90 4.23 -8.55
CA LEU A 141 4.81 5.21 -7.96
C LEU A 141 5.21 4.82 -6.53
N GLU A 142 4.28 4.27 -5.74
CA GLU A 142 4.58 3.79 -4.39
C GLU A 142 5.52 2.58 -4.42
N LEU A 143 5.29 1.61 -5.29
CA LEU A 143 6.19 0.46 -5.48
C LEU A 143 7.61 0.92 -5.81
N LYS A 144 7.75 1.84 -6.78
CA LYS A 144 9.05 2.44 -7.15
C LYS A 144 9.69 3.16 -5.97
N ARG A 145 8.91 3.94 -5.21
CA ARG A 145 9.42 4.68 -4.04
C ARG A 145 9.95 3.75 -2.95
N LEU A 146 9.25 2.65 -2.69
CA LEU A 146 9.64 1.66 -1.70
C LEU A 146 10.75 0.73 -2.22
N GLY A 147 11.13 0.82 -3.50
CA GLY A 147 12.12 -0.05 -4.12
C GLY A 147 11.71 -1.52 -4.11
N LEU A 148 10.40 -1.80 -4.12
CA LEU A 148 9.89 -3.16 -4.03
C LEU A 148 9.94 -3.84 -5.40
N MET A 149 10.56 -5.01 -5.44
CA MET A 149 10.52 -5.92 -6.57
C MET A 149 9.81 -7.20 -6.11
N THR A 150 9.14 -7.90 -7.02
CA THR A 150 8.57 -9.20 -6.68
C THR A 150 9.68 -10.26 -6.53
N ILE A 151 9.38 -11.36 -5.82
CA ILE A 151 10.26 -12.53 -5.78
C ILE A 151 10.63 -13.00 -7.19
N PHE A 152 9.69 -12.96 -8.15
CA PHE A 152 9.93 -13.32 -9.56
C PHE A 152 10.97 -12.45 -10.26
N GLU A 153 11.01 -11.16 -9.93
CA GLU A 153 11.89 -10.17 -10.57
C GLU A 153 13.28 -10.12 -9.93
N THR A 154 13.54 -10.95 -8.90
CA THR A 154 14.80 -11.00 -8.18
C THR A 154 15.63 -12.19 -8.63
N GLU A 155 16.93 -11.98 -8.83
CA GLU A 155 17.89 -13.07 -9.05
C GLU A 155 18.40 -13.61 -7.71
N TYR A 156 18.46 -14.93 -7.60
CA TYR A 156 18.97 -15.65 -6.42
C TYR A 156 20.12 -16.54 -6.87
N ASP A 157 21.30 -16.39 -6.25
CA ASP A 157 22.54 -17.05 -6.68
C ASP A 157 22.84 -16.87 -8.19
N GLY A 158 22.53 -15.70 -8.75
CA GLY A 158 22.72 -15.41 -10.18
C GLY A 158 21.80 -16.20 -11.12
N GLN A 159 20.70 -16.75 -10.61
CA GLN A 159 19.67 -17.44 -11.38
C GLN A 159 18.31 -16.75 -11.23
N GLU A 160 17.48 -16.86 -12.26
CA GLU A 160 16.06 -16.50 -12.19
C GLU A 160 15.37 -17.25 -11.03
N ALA A 161 14.48 -16.57 -10.32
CA ALA A 161 13.77 -17.10 -9.16
C ALA A 161 13.15 -18.48 -9.37
N PHE A 162 12.54 -18.77 -10.54
CA PHE A 162 11.98 -20.09 -10.81
C PHE A 162 13.05 -21.17 -10.94
N SER A 163 14.14 -20.86 -11.65
CA SER A 163 15.28 -21.78 -11.80
C SER A 163 15.95 -22.06 -10.46
N PHE A 164 16.09 -21.03 -9.62
CA PHE A 164 16.58 -21.19 -8.26
C PHE A 164 15.63 -22.04 -7.40
N PHE A 165 14.32 -21.76 -7.43
CA PHE A 165 13.32 -22.52 -6.70
C PHE A 165 13.32 -24.00 -7.07
N THR A 166 13.47 -24.32 -8.35
CA THR A 166 13.40 -25.71 -8.82
C THR A 166 14.59 -26.58 -8.42
N ARG A 167 15.66 -26.01 -7.84
CA ARG A 167 16.79 -26.78 -7.28
C ARG A 167 16.37 -27.78 -6.22
N ILE A 168 15.31 -27.51 -5.46
CA ILE A 168 14.81 -28.42 -4.40
C ILE A 168 14.17 -29.67 -4.97
N TRP A 169 13.69 -29.66 -6.21
CA TRP A 169 12.97 -30.78 -6.80
C TRP A 169 13.85 -31.98 -7.16
N LYS A 170 15.17 -31.80 -7.17
CA LYS A 170 16.12 -32.93 -7.27
C LYS A 170 16.02 -33.89 -6.07
N ASN A 171 15.49 -33.42 -4.94
CA ASN A 171 15.35 -34.18 -3.69
C ASN A 171 13.99 -34.88 -3.57
N VAL A 172 13.19 -34.90 -4.63
CA VAL A 172 11.82 -35.46 -4.60
C VAL A 172 11.77 -36.85 -5.20
N ASP A 173 11.18 -37.75 -4.43
CA ASP A 173 10.86 -39.10 -4.87
C ASP A 173 9.69 -39.06 -5.85
N ASN A 174 9.95 -39.45 -7.10
CA ASN A 174 8.96 -39.51 -8.18
C ASN A 174 7.85 -40.55 -7.93
N GLU A 175 8.03 -41.44 -6.95
CA GLU A 175 7.01 -42.41 -6.56
C GLU A 175 5.98 -41.82 -5.55
N ASN A 176 6.31 -40.69 -4.92
CA ASN A 176 5.40 -40.02 -3.99
C ASN A 176 4.32 -39.21 -4.74
N SER A 177 3.16 -39.85 -4.95
CA SER A 177 2.03 -39.25 -5.68
C SER A 177 1.54 -37.88 -5.14
N THR A 178 1.78 -37.54 -3.88
CA THR A 178 1.43 -36.21 -3.33
C THR A 178 2.43 -35.15 -3.80
N MET A 179 3.71 -35.48 -3.90
CA MET A 179 4.75 -34.56 -4.39
C MET A 179 4.77 -34.44 -5.92
N VAL A 180 4.19 -35.41 -6.63
CA VAL A 180 4.05 -35.41 -8.10
C VAL A 180 2.79 -34.66 -8.58
N LYS A 181 1.72 -34.61 -7.76
CA LYS A 181 0.45 -33.97 -8.14
C LYS A 181 0.50 -32.45 -8.11
N ASP A 182 1.23 -31.88 -7.15
CA ASP A 182 1.40 -30.44 -7.04
C ASP A 182 2.70 -30.07 -7.75
N THR A 183 2.61 -29.37 -8.89
CA THR A 183 3.81 -29.10 -9.68
C THR A 183 4.68 -28.06 -8.98
N SER A 184 5.98 -28.11 -9.25
CA SER A 184 6.93 -27.05 -8.88
C SER A 184 6.45 -25.65 -9.26
N LEU A 185 5.69 -25.57 -10.36
CA LEU A 185 5.15 -24.33 -10.90
C LEU A 185 4.01 -23.79 -10.04
N ASP A 186 3.12 -24.65 -9.55
CA ASP A 186 1.97 -24.25 -8.72
C ASP A 186 2.42 -23.65 -7.40
N TYR A 187 3.34 -24.31 -6.68
CA TYR A 187 3.89 -23.78 -5.42
C TYR A 187 4.62 -22.45 -5.62
N PHE A 188 5.38 -22.35 -6.71
CA PHE A 188 6.10 -21.12 -7.02
C PHE A 188 5.12 -19.96 -7.32
N HIS A 189 4.06 -20.23 -8.08
CA HIS A 189 3.00 -19.24 -8.31
C HIS A 189 2.28 -18.86 -7.02
N GLU A 190 1.95 -19.81 -6.15
CA GLU A 190 1.31 -19.50 -4.87
C GLU A 190 2.15 -18.60 -3.97
N LEU A 191 3.46 -18.87 -3.86
CA LEU A 191 4.38 -18.02 -3.12
C LEU A 191 4.49 -16.63 -3.74
N GLY A 192 4.60 -16.58 -5.07
CA GLY A 192 4.72 -15.33 -5.81
C GLY A 192 3.47 -14.46 -5.74
N GLU A 193 2.29 -15.05 -5.87
CA GLU A 193 1.01 -14.35 -5.70
C GLU A 193 0.80 -13.90 -4.24
N ALA A 194 1.19 -14.73 -3.27
CA ALA A 194 1.17 -14.32 -1.86
C ALA A 194 2.07 -13.09 -1.63
N HIS A 195 3.26 -13.06 -2.22
CA HIS A 195 4.16 -11.92 -2.14
C HIS A 195 3.60 -10.67 -2.84
N ARG A 196 2.99 -10.82 -4.02
CA ARG A 196 2.31 -9.71 -4.73
C ARG A 196 1.19 -9.10 -3.90
N ASN A 197 0.41 -9.93 -3.21
CA ASN A 197 -0.64 -9.44 -2.30
C ASN A 197 -0.05 -8.62 -1.16
N ILE A 198 1.03 -9.11 -0.52
CA ILE A 198 1.76 -8.34 0.51
C ILE A 198 2.22 -6.99 -0.03
N MET A 199 2.87 -6.97 -1.21
CA MET A 199 3.31 -5.74 -1.85
C MET A 199 2.15 -4.78 -2.09
N TYR A 200 0.99 -5.31 -2.54
CA TYR A 200 -0.22 -4.53 -2.74
C TYR A 200 -0.71 -3.88 -1.45
N SER A 201 -0.91 -4.67 -0.40
CA SER A 201 -1.42 -4.18 0.88
C SER A 201 -0.45 -3.22 1.57
N VAL A 202 0.85 -3.54 1.57
CA VAL A 202 1.88 -2.67 2.17
C VAL A 202 1.96 -1.33 1.44
N SER A 203 2.01 -1.34 0.10
CA SER A 203 2.06 -0.08 -0.66
C SER A 203 0.79 0.74 -0.47
N CYS A 204 -0.39 0.09 -0.47
CA CYS A 204 -1.64 0.79 -0.15
C CYS A 204 -1.61 1.38 1.25
N ALA A 205 -1.13 0.64 2.26
CA ALA A 205 -1.00 1.15 3.62
C ALA A 205 -0.10 2.40 3.67
N ASN A 206 1.02 2.42 2.94
CA ASN A 206 1.88 3.60 2.81
C ASN A 206 1.18 4.76 2.11
N MET A 207 0.50 4.51 0.98
CA MET A 207 -0.21 5.53 0.22
C MET A 207 -1.27 6.24 1.06
N TRP A 208 -2.11 5.48 1.75
CA TRP A 208 -3.18 6.01 2.60
C TRP A 208 -2.62 6.61 3.90
N GLY A 209 -1.54 6.02 4.44
CA GLY A 209 -0.83 6.47 5.64
C GLY A 209 -0.40 7.94 5.60
N ARG A 210 0.00 8.42 4.41
CA ARG A 210 0.43 9.83 4.18
C ARG A 210 -0.66 10.87 4.47
N TYR A 211 -1.93 10.45 4.46
CA TYR A 211 -3.09 11.33 4.64
C TYR A 211 -3.85 11.01 5.92
N THR A 212 -3.28 10.19 6.79
CA THR A 212 -3.88 9.90 8.09
C THR A 212 -3.89 11.15 8.95
N SER A 213 -4.94 11.30 9.75
CA SER A 213 -4.94 12.26 10.84
C SER A 213 -4.03 11.70 11.95
N HIS A 214 -3.36 12.56 12.72
CA HIS A 214 -2.64 12.09 13.93
C HIS A 214 -3.61 11.65 15.05
N PHE A 215 -4.86 11.30 14.70
CA PHE A 215 -6.04 11.04 15.53
C PHE A 215 -6.46 12.20 16.47
N THR A 216 -5.52 13.12 16.77
CA THR A 216 -5.63 14.35 17.54
C THR A 216 -6.12 15.55 16.72
N ASP A 217 -5.93 15.50 15.40
CA ASP A 217 -6.33 16.56 14.45
C ASP A 217 -7.83 16.52 14.10
N ASN A 218 -8.57 15.51 14.57
CA ASN A 218 -9.99 15.36 14.26
C ASN A 218 -10.82 16.41 15.01
N SER A 219 -11.58 17.20 14.25
CA SER A 219 -12.40 18.28 14.77
C SER A 219 -13.62 17.76 15.52
N TYR A 220 -13.82 18.18 16.76
CA TYR A 220 -15.03 17.89 17.51
C TYR A 220 -16.22 18.65 16.92
N ARG A 221 -17.36 17.96 16.77
CA ARG A 221 -18.65 18.66 16.61
C ARG A 221 -19.23 18.89 18.00
N MET A 222 -19.29 20.15 18.42
CA MET A 222 -20.06 20.53 19.61
C MET A 222 -21.50 20.79 19.20
N ASP A 223 -22.43 19.98 19.71
CA ASP A 223 -23.86 20.23 19.56
C ASP A 223 -24.49 20.22 20.96
N SER A 224 -25.09 21.34 21.37
CA SER A 224 -25.83 21.45 22.64
C SER A 224 -25.04 21.07 23.91
N GLY A 225 -23.72 21.32 23.96
CA GLY A 225 -22.86 20.95 25.08
C GLY A 225 -22.43 19.48 25.11
N ILE A 226 -22.83 18.69 24.12
CA ILE A 226 -22.40 17.31 23.90
C ILE A 226 -21.32 17.32 22.82
N VAL A 227 -20.16 16.76 23.16
CA VAL A 227 -19.04 16.60 22.23
C VAL A 227 -19.26 15.30 21.45
N PHE A 228 -19.51 15.42 20.15
CA PHE A 228 -19.54 14.27 19.25
C PHE A 228 -18.14 14.10 18.63
N PRO A 229 -17.43 12.99 18.92
CA PRO A 229 -16.18 12.71 18.27
C PRO A 229 -16.45 12.44 16.78
N HIS A 230 -15.80 13.19 15.88
CA HIS A 230 -15.96 13.04 14.44
C HIS A 230 -15.22 11.78 13.98
N GLN A 231 -15.91 10.83 13.34
CA GLN A 231 -15.36 9.53 12.93
C GLN A 231 -13.96 9.65 12.30
N PRO A 232 -13.07 8.64 12.48
CA PRO A 232 -11.80 8.58 11.77
C PRO A 232 -12.00 8.88 10.29
N THR A 233 -11.06 9.60 9.69
CA THR A 233 -11.21 10.01 8.30
C THR A 233 -11.28 8.78 7.39
N PHE A 234 -11.76 8.98 6.16
CA PHE A 234 -11.71 7.92 5.15
C PHE A 234 -10.28 7.38 4.96
N TYR A 235 -9.26 8.24 5.04
CA TYR A 235 -7.86 7.86 4.93
C TYR A 235 -7.38 7.02 6.11
N ASP A 236 -7.76 7.38 7.35
CA ASP A 236 -7.45 6.60 8.56
C ASP A 236 -8.02 5.18 8.46
N THR A 237 -9.28 5.08 8.04
CA THR A 237 -9.97 3.80 7.89
C THR A 237 -9.28 2.93 6.84
N ARG A 238 -8.92 3.50 5.68
CA ARG A 238 -8.21 2.78 4.61
C ARG A 238 -6.81 2.37 5.04
N HIS A 239 -6.05 3.24 5.70
CA HIS A 239 -4.72 2.93 6.20
C HIS A 239 -4.76 1.74 7.16
N ILE A 240 -5.63 1.77 8.17
CA ILE A 240 -5.76 0.68 9.15
C ILE A 240 -6.21 -0.63 8.47
N PHE A 241 -7.15 -0.55 7.52
CA PHE A 241 -7.60 -1.71 6.75
C PHE A 241 -6.44 -2.38 5.99
N TYR A 242 -5.60 -1.60 5.30
CA TYR A 242 -4.48 -2.16 4.55
C TYR A 242 -3.33 -2.64 5.44
N LEU A 243 -3.14 -2.08 6.64
CA LEU A 243 -2.24 -2.66 7.64
C LEU A 243 -2.73 -4.04 8.10
N GLU A 244 -4.02 -4.18 8.35
CA GLU A 244 -4.65 -5.45 8.72
C GLU A 244 -4.52 -6.50 7.60
N ALA A 245 -4.79 -6.11 6.35
CA ALA A 245 -4.60 -6.97 5.19
C ALA A 245 -3.13 -7.42 5.05
N ALA A 246 -2.18 -6.48 5.16
CA ALA A 246 -0.75 -6.79 5.09
C ALA A 246 -0.32 -7.81 6.16
N ILE A 247 -0.80 -7.67 7.41
CA ILE A 247 -0.50 -8.63 8.49
C ILE A 247 -0.98 -10.05 8.15
N GLU A 248 -2.23 -10.20 7.67
CA GLU A 248 -2.78 -11.51 7.30
C GLU A 248 -2.07 -12.12 6.09
N GLU A 249 -1.74 -11.31 5.09
CA GLU A 249 -1.03 -11.75 3.89
C GLU A 249 0.41 -12.18 4.20
N ILE A 250 1.13 -11.41 5.03
CA ILE A 250 2.47 -11.77 5.52
C ILE A 250 2.39 -13.09 6.29
N TYR A 251 1.41 -13.26 7.17
CA TYR A 251 1.23 -14.51 7.90
C TYR A 251 0.99 -15.68 6.95
N THR A 252 0.09 -15.51 5.97
CA THR A 252 -0.25 -16.56 5.02
C THR A 252 0.94 -16.92 4.12
N PHE A 253 1.79 -15.96 3.75
CA PHE A 253 3.05 -16.24 3.08
C PHE A 253 3.96 -17.13 3.92
N TYR A 254 4.14 -16.85 5.22
CA TYR A 254 4.92 -17.71 6.10
C TYR A 254 4.31 -19.10 6.29
N GLU A 255 2.99 -19.25 6.23
CA GLU A 255 2.32 -20.56 6.23
C GLU A 255 2.63 -21.36 4.96
N ARG A 256 2.71 -20.70 3.79
CA ARG A 256 3.14 -21.34 2.53
C ARG A 256 4.61 -21.75 2.57
N VAL A 257 5.47 -20.90 3.11
CA VAL A 257 6.90 -21.24 3.33
C VAL A 257 7.04 -22.43 4.28
N ALA A 258 6.28 -22.44 5.38
CA ALA A 258 6.25 -23.57 6.32
C ALA A 258 5.71 -24.84 5.65
N TYR A 259 4.74 -24.71 4.75
CA TYR A 259 4.22 -25.83 3.98
C TYR A 259 5.27 -26.46 3.07
N ILE A 260 6.09 -25.66 2.37
CA ILE A 260 7.24 -26.17 1.62
C ILE A 260 8.21 -26.89 2.56
N ALA A 261 8.59 -26.27 3.67
CA ALA A 261 9.47 -26.91 4.66
C ALA A 261 8.91 -28.26 5.14
N TYR A 262 7.60 -28.33 5.39
CA TYR A 262 6.91 -29.55 5.80
C TYR A 262 7.00 -30.67 4.75
N ILE A 263 6.82 -30.36 3.47
CA ILE A 263 6.92 -31.35 2.36
C ILE A 263 8.28 -32.07 2.37
N PHE A 264 9.36 -31.33 2.63
CA PHE A 264 10.72 -31.87 2.60
C PHE A 264 11.19 -32.45 3.94
N LEU A 265 10.83 -31.80 5.04
CA LEU A 265 11.22 -32.26 6.38
C LEU A 265 10.38 -33.44 6.86
N GLN A 266 9.11 -33.52 6.47
CA GLN A 266 8.14 -34.58 6.79
C GLN A 266 8.21 -35.06 8.26
N PRO A 267 7.93 -34.18 9.24
CA PRO A 267 7.87 -34.58 10.65
C PRO A 267 6.69 -35.54 10.90
N LEU A 268 6.93 -36.63 11.62
CA LEU A 268 5.99 -37.68 11.99
C LEU A 268 4.98 -37.22 13.05
N CYS A 269 5.32 -36.22 13.87
CA CYS A 269 4.43 -35.72 14.92
C CYS A 269 3.21 -34.92 14.41
N PHE A 270 3.09 -34.67 13.11
CA PHE A 270 1.99 -33.88 12.54
C PHE A 270 0.82 -34.72 12.07
N LYS A 271 -0.39 -34.27 12.41
CA LYS A 271 -1.62 -34.63 11.69
C LYS A 271 -1.89 -33.56 10.64
N ALA A 272 -2.20 -33.95 9.40
CA ALA A 272 -2.29 -33.08 8.22
C ALA A 272 -3.18 -31.82 8.39
N GLY A 273 -4.18 -31.84 9.28
CA GLY A 273 -5.15 -30.75 9.47
C GLY A 273 -4.70 -29.59 10.38
N GLY A 274 -3.41 -29.40 10.63
CA GLY A 274 -2.97 -28.40 11.60
C GLY A 274 -1.58 -27.83 11.39
N LEU A 275 -1.04 -27.83 10.17
CA LEU A 275 0.25 -27.22 9.89
C LEU A 275 0.21 -25.70 10.14
N SER A 276 1.27 -25.18 10.78
CA SER A 276 1.53 -23.75 10.84
C SER A 276 3.02 -23.51 11.04
N TYR A 277 3.49 -22.30 10.70
CA TYR A 277 4.88 -21.92 10.94
C TYR A 277 5.28 -22.16 12.40
N ASN A 278 4.42 -21.75 13.34
CA ASN A 278 4.66 -21.93 14.77
C ASN A 278 4.86 -23.40 15.17
N LYS A 279 3.98 -24.30 14.71
CA LYS A 279 4.07 -25.72 15.07
C LYS A 279 5.24 -26.41 14.38
N LEU A 280 5.58 -26.04 13.15
CA LEU A 280 6.65 -26.72 12.42
C LEU A 280 8.00 -26.50 13.09
N PHE A 281 8.19 -25.31 13.66
CA PHE A 281 9.43 -24.92 14.33
C PHE A 281 9.31 -24.97 15.87
N GLU A 282 8.30 -25.65 16.41
CA GLU A 282 8.14 -25.81 17.86
C GLU A 282 9.10 -26.85 18.45
N LYS A 283 9.30 -26.80 19.77
CA LYS A 283 10.32 -27.59 20.47
C LYS A 283 10.19 -29.10 20.24
N GLN A 284 8.97 -29.63 20.14
CA GLN A 284 8.75 -31.06 19.94
C GLN A 284 9.15 -31.49 18.52
N THR A 285 8.61 -30.81 17.51
CA THR A 285 8.94 -31.04 16.10
C THR A 285 10.44 -30.89 15.85
N VAL A 286 11.06 -29.83 16.38
CA VAL A 286 12.50 -29.58 16.19
C VAL A 286 13.36 -30.69 16.78
N LYS A 287 12.98 -31.26 17.94
CA LYS A 287 13.71 -32.40 18.52
C LYS A 287 13.65 -33.63 17.61
N GLU A 288 12.48 -33.90 17.03
CA GLU A 288 12.29 -35.01 16.10
C GLU A 288 13.13 -34.80 14.82
N LEU A 289 13.02 -33.62 14.20
CA LEU A 289 13.74 -33.31 12.97
C LEU A 289 15.26 -33.40 13.13
N LYS A 290 15.80 -32.99 14.29
CA LYS A 290 17.23 -33.14 14.62
C LYS A 290 17.69 -34.59 14.73
N LEU A 291 16.79 -35.51 15.11
CA LEU A 291 17.08 -36.94 15.12
C LEU A 291 17.02 -37.54 13.71
N LYS A 292 16.10 -37.03 12.88
CA LYS A 292 15.87 -37.49 11.50
C LYS A 292 16.99 -37.06 10.55
N PHE A 293 17.45 -35.82 10.63
CA PHE A 293 18.43 -35.25 9.72
C PHE A 293 19.74 -34.93 10.44
N ILE A 294 20.80 -35.69 10.11
CA ILE A 294 22.14 -35.48 10.67
C ILE A 294 22.61 -34.06 10.32
N GLY A 295 23.14 -33.33 11.30
CA GLY A 295 23.68 -31.99 11.08
C GLY A 295 22.64 -30.86 10.92
N LEU A 296 21.33 -31.15 10.92
CA LEU A 296 20.28 -30.12 10.84
C LEU A 296 20.39 -29.05 11.94
N GLU A 297 20.87 -29.44 13.12
CA GLU A 297 21.14 -28.50 14.22
C GLU A 297 22.20 -27.46 13.87
N ASN A 298 23.13 -27.76 12.97
CA ASN A 298 24.19 -26.85 12.53
C ASN A 298 23.84 -26.11 11.24
N ASN A 299 22.77 -26.50 10.55
CA ASN A 299 22.32 -25.88 9.31
C ASN A 299 21.93 -24.40 9.55
N ILE A 300 22.58 -23.49 8.81
CA ILE A 300 22.38 -22.04 8.98
C ILE A 300 20.98 -21.59 8.58
N HIS A 301 20.41 -22.20 7.54
CA HIS A 301 19.08 -21.88 7.01
C HIS A 301 18.00 -22.36 7.98
N PHE A 302 18.18 -23.54 8.59
CA PHE A 302 17.28 -24.02 9.64
C PHE A 302 17.31 -23.10 10.87
N LYS A 303 18.50 -22.69 11.33
CA LYS A 303 18.65 -21.75 12.44
C LYS A 303 17.97 -20.41 12.17
N TRP A 304 18.02 -19.92 10.93
CA TRP A 304 17.35 -18.70 10.52
C TRP A 304 15.84 -18.75 10.83
N PHE A 305 15.15 -19.84 10.47
CA PHE A 305 13.72 -20.01 10.77
C PHE A 305 13.42 -20.11 12.27
N LEU A 306 14.30 -20.78 13.04
CA LEU A 306 14.17 -20.87 14.51
C LEU A 306 14.34 -19.51 15.20
N ASP A 307 15.28 -18.69 14.73
CA ASP A 307 15.51 -17.36 15.29
C ASP A 307 14.37 -16.42 14.94
N ARG A 308 13.89 -16.49 13.69
CA ARG A 308 12.71 -15.75 13.23
C ARG A 308 11.46 -16.08 14.03
N LEU A 309 11.24 -17.36 14.36
CA LEU A 309 10.11 -17.79 15.19
C LEU A 309 10.06 -17.03 16.51
N LYS A 310 11.22 -16.83 17.15
CA LYS A 310 11.34 -16.20 18.48
C LYS A 310 11.24 -14.68 18.42
N LYS A 311 11.59 -14.08 17.28
CA LYS A 311 11.69 -12.63 17.06
C LYS A 311 10.52 -12.14 16.21
N GLU A 312 10.71 -12.02 14.89
CA GLU A 312 9.79 -11.32 13.98
C GLU A 312 8.45 -12.05 13.87
N HIS A 313 8.43 -13.38 13.78
CA HIS A 313 7.18 -14.14 13.66
C HIS A 313 6.34 -14.10 14.95
N LYS A 314 6.98 -13.95 16.11
CA LYS A 314 6.28 -13.71 17.38
C LYS A 314 5.58 -12.35 17.39
N VAL A 315 6.23 -11.32 16.84
CA VAL A 315 5.63 -9.99 16.67
C VAL A 315 4.45 -10.07 15.69
N LEU A 316 4.64 -10.73 14.53
CA LEU A 316 3.58 -10.98 13.55
C LEU A 316 2.38 -11.68 14.17
N SER A 317 2.60 -12.76 14.93
CA SER A 317 1.54 -13.51 15.61
C SER A 317 0.83 -12.64 16.65
N GLY A 318 1.57 -11.78 17.36
CA GLY A 318 1.02 -10.79 18.28
C GLY A 318 0.10 -9.79 17.58
N TYR A 319 0.49 -9.34 16.38
CA TYR A 319 -0.37 -8.50 15.56
C TYR A 319 -1.56 -9.26 14.97
N ARG A 320 -1.41 -10.51 14.59
CA ARG A 320 -2.51 -11.29 14.00
C ARG A 320 -3.57 -11.70 15.03
N HIS A 321 -3.17 -11.95 16.27
CA HIS A 321 -4.04 -12.55 17.29
C HIS A 321 -5.40 -11.83 17.51
N PRO A 322 -5.50 -10.48 17.54
CA PRO A 322 -6.78 -9.78 17.61
C PRO A 322 -7.74 -10.05 16.44
N LEU A 323 -7.22 -10.38 15.26
CA LEU A 323 -7.99 -10.60 14.03
C LEU A 323 -8.71 -11.95 14.03
N ILE A 324 -8.07 -12.97 14.59
CA ILE A 324 -8.55 -14.35 14.59
C ILE A 324 -9.52 -14.60 15.76
N HIS A 325 -9.30 -13.94 16.89
CA HIS A 325 -10.08 -14.18 18.11
C HIS A 325 -11.18 -13.14 18.28
N TYR A 326 -12.28 -13.32 17.55
CA TYR A 326 -13.57 -12.71 17.88
C TYR A 326 -14.06 -13.30 19.21
N LYS A 327 -13.60 -12.75 20.34
CA LYS A 327 -13.98 -13.27 21.67
C LYS A 327 -15.42 -12.85 21.99
N THR A 328 -16.37 -13.74 21.74
CA THR A 328 -17.78 -13.62 22.12
C THR A 328 -18.01 -13.56 23.64
N ALA A 329 -17.04 -14.01 24.45
CA ALA A 329 -17.14 -14.07 25.91
C ALA A 329 -16.61 -12.83 26.66
N ASN A 330 -15.99 -11.86 25.98
CA ASN A 330 -15.60 -10.60 26.62
C ASN A 330 -16.81 -9.65 26.64
N THR A 331 -16.90 -8.78 27.66
CA THR A 331 -17.86 -7.65 27.67
C THR A 331 -17.68 -6.68 26.50
N PHE A 332 -16.64 -6.88 25.69
CA PHE A 332 -16.25 -6.06 24.57
C PHE A 332 -15.90 -6.92 23.35
N ILE A 333 -16.51 -6.61 22.22
CA ILE A 333 -16.18 -7.20 20.92
C ILE A 333 -14.75 -6.76 20.55
N LYS A 334 -13.80 -7.70 20.61
CA LYS A 334 -12.50 -7.58 19.94
C LYS A 334 -12.70 -8.07 18.51
N GLY A 335 -13.13 -7.16 17.63
CA GLY A 335 -13.27 -7.41 16.19
C GLY A 335 -11.95 -7.15 15.45
N SER A 336 -12.05 -6.85 14.15
CA SER A 336 -10.93 -6.40 13.30
C SER A 336 -10.11 -5.27 13.95
N TYR A 337 -8.88 -5.06 13.47
CA TYR A 337 -8.06 -3.95 13.96
C TYR A 337 -8.78 -2.62 13.80
N SER A 338 -9.41 -2.42 12.64
CA SER A 338 -10.23 -1.24 12.39
C SER A 338 -11.27 -1.00 13.48
N ALA A 339 -12.01 -2.03 13.89
CA ALA A 339 -13.02 -1.92 14.94
C ALA A 339 -12.41 -1.64 16.32
N SER A 340 -11.35 -2.36 16.69
CA SER A 340 -10.68 -2.17 17.98
C SER A 340 -10.03 -0.79 18.10
N ARG A 341 -9.45 -0.28 17.00
CA ARG A 341 -8.76 1.02 16.96
C ARG A 341 -9.74 2.18 16.94
N THR A 342 -10.82 2.06 16.15
CA THR A 342 -11.92 3.03 16.15
C THR A 342 -12.52 3.16 17.55
N ARG A 343 -12.70 2.02 18.24
CA ARG A 343 -13.18 2.02 19.62
C ARG A 343 -12.20 2.68 20.59
N HIS A 344 -10.92 2.30 20.54
CA HIS A 344 -9.91 2.90 21.41
C HIS A 344 -9.84 4.42 21.21
N TRP A 345 -9.93 4.87 19.96
CA TRP A 345 -10.04 6.28 19.62
C TRP A 345 -11.29 6.93 20.22
N LEU A 346 -12.48 6.31 20.07
CA LEU A 346 -13.74 6.82 20.66
C LEU A 346 -13.66 6.94 22.19
N ASP A 347 -13.15 5.89 22.86
CA ASP A 347 -13.08 5.81 24.32
C ASP A 347 -12.08 6.84 24.90
N ASN A 348 -11.15 7.33 24.09
CA ASN A 348 -10.07 8.24 24.50
C ASN A 348 -10.08 9.55 23.69
N ALA A 349 -11.21 9.92 23.11
CA ALA A 349 -11.29 11.05 22.19
C ALA A 349 -10.79 12.36 22.81
N MET A 350 -10.89 12.53 24.13
CA MET A 350 -10.45 13.73 24.86
C MET A 350 -9.04 13.61 25.45
N ASP A 351 -8.39 12.45 25.33
CA ASP A 351 -7.06 12.17 25.89
C ASP A 351 -6.00 12.18 24.78
N GLY A 352 -5.37 13.34 24.58
CA GLY A 352 -4.35 13.52 23.55
C GLY A 352 -3.13 12.63 23.72
N GLU A 353 -2.80 12.20 24.95
CA GLU A 353 -1.67 11.31 25.20
C GLU A 353 -1.99 9.89 24.70
N GLU A 354 -3.17 9.39 25.03
CA GLU A 354 -3.64 8.08 24.55
C GLU A 354 -3.82 8.05 23.03
N LEU A 355 -4.33 9.13 22.43
CA LEU A 355 -4.41 9.25 20.97
C LEU A 355 -3.04 9.28 20.28
N THR A 356 -2.05 9.93 20.91
CA THR A 356 -0.67 9.92 20.42
C THR A 356 -0.05 8.52 20.52
N LYS A 357 -0.33 7.78 21.61
CA LYS A 357 0.09 6.37 21.74
C LYS A 357 -0.55 5.50 20.66
N LEU A 358 -1.83 5.71 20.38
CA LEU A 358 -2.54 5.00 19.32
C LEU A 358 -1.90 5.24 17.94
N HIS A 359 -1.54 6.50 17.63
CA HIS A 359 -0.84 6.85 16.38
C HIS A 359 0.51 6.13 16.27
N LYS A 360 1.35 6.22 17.31
CA LYS A 360 2.67 5.57 17.34
C LYS A 360 2.57 4.05 17.15
N GLN A 361 1.55 3.41 17.72
CA GLN A 361 1.32 1.98 17.49
C GLN A 361 1.02 1.67 16.01
N MET A 362 0.36 2.57 15.27
CA MET A 362 0.14 2.37 13.82
C MET A 362 1.45 2.58 13.03
N GLU A 363 2.28 3.55 13.40
CA GLU A 363 3.59 3.74 12.80
C GLU A 363 4.51 2.53 13.03
N GLU A 364 4.46 1.93 14.22
CA GLU A 364 5.21 0.70 14.54
C GLU A 364 4.76 -0.49 13.68
N ILE A 365 3.46 -0.65 13.47
CA ILE A 365 2.92 -1.69 12.57
C ILE A 365 3.33 -1.40 11.12
N LEU A 366 3.22 -0.15 10.65
CA LEU A 366 3.63 0.23 9.30
C LEU A 366 5.12 -0.06 9.06
N LYS A 367 5.97 0.31 10.02
CA LYS A 367 7.41 0.02 9.97
C LYS A 367 7.67 -1.48 9.95
N PHE A 368 6.92 -2.25 10.74
CA PHE A 368 7.03 -3.70 10.76
C PHE A 368 6.66 -4.30 9.38
N VAL A 369 5.49 -3.97 8.81
CA VAL A 369 5.07 -4.55 7.52
C VAL A 369 5.98 -4.12 6.35
N ASN A 370 6.53 -2.89 6.39
CA ASN A 370 7.53 -2.43 5.42
C ASN A 370 8.83 -3.24 5.48
N ASN A 371 9.25 -3.65 6.68
CA ASN A 371 10.42 -4.52 6.82
C ASN A 371 10.10 -5.96 6.40
N GLU A 372 8.89 -6.44 6.70
CA GLU A 372 8.49 -7.81 6.41
C GLU A 372 8.32 -8.10 4.93
N VAL A 373 7.80 -7.14 4.13
CA VAL A 373 7.71 -7.33 2.67
C VAL A 373 9.08 -7.57 2.05
N LEU A 374 10.13 -6.91 2.54
CA LEU A 374 11.50 -7.14 2.09
C LEU A 374 12.03 -8.49 2.61
N ALA A 375 11.71 -8.85 3.86
CA ALA A 375 12.13 -10.11 4.48
C ALA A 375 11.55 -11.35 3.78
N CYS A 376 10.47 -11.22 2.99
CA CYS A 376 9.92 -12.31 2.19
C CYS A 376 10.92 -12.85 1.16
N HIS A 377 11.78 -12.02 0.58
CA HIS A 377 12.85 -12.48 -0.33
C HIS A 377 13.85 -13.37 0.40
N SER A 378 14.29 -12.95 1.58
CA SER A 378 15.16 -13.78 2.42
C SER A 378 14.46 -15.06 2.84
N ALA A 379 13.19 -15.02 3.24
CA ALA A 379 12.46 -16.23 3.60
C ALA A 379 12.38 -17.23 2.44
N PHE A 380 12.13 -16.75 1.22
CA PHE A 380 12.13 -17.54 -0.01
C PHE A 380 13.51 -18.16 -0.29
N GLU A 381 14.58 -17.38 -0.20
CA GLU A 381 15.94 -17.87 -0.39
C GLU A 381 16.30 -18.94 0.66
N GLN A 382 16.07 -18.64 1.93
CA GLN A 382 16.43 -19.52 3.04
C GLN A 382 15.64 -20.83 3.01
N ILE A 383 14.39 -20.86 2.52
CA ILE A 383 13.65 -22.12 2.42
C ILE A 383 14.20 -23.01 1.30
N VAL A 384 14.54 -22.43 0.14
CA VAL A 384 15.14 -23.18 -0.96
C VAL A 384 16.47 -23.79 -0.51
N LEU A 385 17.34 -22.98 0.10
CA LEU A 385 18.65 -23.45 0.57
C LEU A 385 18.53 -24.48 1.71
N LEU A 386 17.55 -24.31 2.61
CA LEU A 386 17.26 -25.33 3.62
C LEU A 386 16.90 -26.67 2.95
N CYS A 387 15.90 -26.68 2.08
CA CYS A 387 15.43 -27.89 1.41
C CYS A 387 16.50 -28.52 0.51
N GLU A 388 17.32 -27.71 -0.17
CA GLU A 388 18.43 -28.16 -1.00
C GLU A 388 19.52 -28.86 -0.17
N SER A 389 19.79 -28.35 1.04
CA SER A 389 20.84 -28.86 1.94
C SER A 389 20.46 -30.10 2.75
N LEU A 390 19.24 -30.62 2.60
CA LEU A 390 18.82 -31.84 3.29
C LEU A 390 19.50 -33.05 2.64
N GLU A 391 20.44 -33.65 3.36
CA GLU A 391 20.99 -34.96 2.99
C GLU A 391 19.92 -36.03 3.21
N ILE A 392 19.45 -36.66 2.13
CA ILE A 392 18.58 -37.84 2.22
C ILE A 392 19.47 -39.00 2.69
N PRO A 393 19.16 -39.67 3.82
CA PRO A 393 19.93 -40.82 4.26
C PRO A 393 19.92 -41.89 3.16
N ASN A 394 21.10 -42.38 2.76
CA ASN A 394 21.30 -43.40 1.71
C ASN A 394 20.63 -44.78 2.02
N ASP A 395 19.90 -44.92 3.12
CA ASP A 395 19.31 -46.20 3.56
C ASP A 395 17.86 -46.43 3.06
N LEU A 396 17.39 -45.65 2.08
CA LEU A 396 16.07 -45.86 1.45
C LEU A 396 16.12 -45.97 -0.09
N SER A 397 17.31 -45.93 -0.72
CA SER A 397 17.46 -46.18 -2.16
C SER A 397 17.59 -47.67 -2.53
N GLU A 398 17.52 -48.56 -1.54
CA GLU A 398 17.45 -50.01 -1.72
C GLU A 398 16.22 -50.56 -0.96
N GLY A 399 15.04 -50.40 -1.57
CA GLY A 399 13.77 -50.97 -1.08
C GLY A 399 12.88 -51.39 -2.23
#